data_AF-A0A7W3TCY5-F1
#
_entry.id   AF-A0A7W3TCY5-F1
#
_cell.length_a   1.000
_cell.length_b   1.000
_cell.length_c   1.000
_cell.angle_alpha   90.00
_cell.angle_beta   90.00
_cell.angle_gamma   90.00
#
_symmetry.space_group_name_H-M   'P 1'
#
loop_
_entity.id
_entity.type
_entity.pdbx_description
1 polymer ?
#
loop_
_entity_poly.entity_id
_entity_poly.type
_entity_poly.pdbx_seq_one_letter_code
_entity_poly.pdbx_strand_id
1 'polypeptide(L)' 'MADVILFHSALGPRPAVFALADRLRAAGHTVHVPDLYAEP' A
#
# COMPACT_ATOMS: atom_id res chain seq x y z
N MET A 1 13.82 -2.11 9.40
CA MET A 1 12.90 -3.03 8.70
C MET A 1 11.64 -3.17 9.52
N ALA A 2 10.47 -2.99 8.88
CA ALA A 2 9.17 -3.14 9.51
C ALA A 2 8.18 -3.73 8.50
N ASP A 3 7.18 -4.45 8.99
CA ASP A 3 6.01 -4.89 8.22
C ASP A 3 4.91 -3.83 8.27
N VAL A 4 4.50 -3.34 7.10
CA VAL A 4 3.56 -2.23 6.96
C VAL A 4 2.35 -2.67 6.16
N ILE A 5 1.15 -2.42 6.68
CA ILE A 5 -0.09 -2.48 5.91
C ILE A 5 -0.47 -1.05 5.53
N LEU A 6 -0.53 -0.79 4.22
CA LEU A 6 -0.84 0.53 3.68
C LEU A 6 -2.23 0.51 3.02
N PHE A 7 -3.16 1.26 3.61
CA PHE A 7 -4.53 1.37 3.11
C PHE A 7 -4.69 2.51 2.11
N HIS A 8 -5.54 2.30 1.10
CA HIS A 8 -5.96 3.35 0.19
C HIS A 8 -7.07 4.22 0.81
N SER A 9 -7.31 5.40 0.22
CA SER A 9 -8.42 6.28 0.59
C SER A 9 -9.80 5.66 0.31
N ALA A 10 -10.86 6.31 0.77
CA ALA A 10 -12.25 5.94 0.46
C ALA A 10 -12.61 5.98 -1.04
N LEU A 11 -11.72 6.48 -1.90
CA LEU A 11 -11.86 6.46 -3.37
C LEU A 11 -11.26 5.20 -4.03
N GLY A 12 -10.93 4.17 -3.26
CA GLY A 12 -10.29 2.97 -3.77
C GLY A 12 -8.77 3.12 -4.03
N PRO A 13 -8.11 2.06 -4.51
CA PRO A 13 -6.69 2.08 -4.84
C PRO A 13 -6.43 3.01 -6.03
N ARG A 14 -5.45 3.91 -5.89
CA ARG A 14 -5.03 4.88 -6.92
C ARG A 14 -3.50 4.94 -6.98
N PRO A 15 -2.88 5.38 -8.10
CA PRO A 15 -1.43 5.34 -8.29
C PRO A 15 -0.60 5.91 -7.12
N ALA A 16 -1.11 6.91 -6.42
CA ALA A 16 -0.45 7.49 -5.25
C ALA A 16 -0.18 6.50 -4.10
N VAL A 17 -1.08 5.55 -3.84
CA VAL A 17 -0.88 4.57 -2.76
C VAL A 17 0.26 3.60 -3.09
N PHE A 18 0.37 3.20 -4.36
CA PHE A 18 1.44 2.34 -4.84
C PHE A 18 2.78 3.08 -4.87
N ALA A 19 2.80 4.34 -5.31
CA ALA A 19 4.01 5.16 -5.27
C ALA A 19 4.55 5.36 -3.84
N LEU A 20 3.67 5.49 -2.85
CA LEU A 20 4.07 5.52 -1.45
C LEU A 20 4.60 4.16 -0.99
N ALA A 21 3.92 3.07 -1.35
CA ALA A 21 4.39 1.72 -1.04
C ALA A 21 5.79 1.47 -1.57
N ASP A 22 6.09 1.90 -2.80
CA ASP A 22 7.40 1.71 -3.43
C ASP A 22 8.51 2.49 -2.72
N ARG A 23 8.22 3.71 -2.25
CA ARG A 23 9.16 4.48 -1.42
C ARG A 23 9.47 3.78 -0.10
N LEU A 24 8.46 3.22 0.56
CA LEU A 24 8.64 2.47 1.80
C LEU A 24 9.41 1.16 1.56
N ARG A 25 9.14 0.46 0.46
CA ARG A 25 9.92 -0.72 0.06
C ARG A 25 11.38 -0.35 -0.21
N ALA A 26 11.64 0.74 -0.92
CA ALA A 26 13.00 1.23 -1.18
C ALA A 26 13.75 1.61 0.11
N ALA A 27 13.03 1.99 1.17
CA ALA A 27 13.60 2.24 2.50
C ALA A 27 13.83 0.95 3.34
N GLY A 28 13.57 -0.24 2.78
CA GLY A 28 13.82 -1.53 3.45
C GLY A 28 12.67 -2.01 4.34
N HIS A 29 11.42 -1.62 4.02
CA HIS A 29 10.22 -2.15 4.66
C HIS A 29 9.53 -3.22 3.79
N THR A 30 8.88 -4.19 4.44
CA THR A 30 7.90 -5.06 3.77
C THR A 30 6.56 -4.33 3.77
N VAL A 31 5.93 -4.18 2.60
CA VAL A 31 4.71 -3.37 2.45
C VAL A 31 3.62 -4.15 1.73
N HIS A 32 2.50 -4.31 2.42
CA HIS A 32 1.26 -4.88 1.89
C HIS A 32 0.28 -3.77 1.55
N VAL A 33 -0.35 -3.86 0.38
CA VAL A 33 -1.33 -2.87 -0.11
C VAL A 33 -2.60 -3.62 -0.49
N PRO A 34 -3.41 -4.06 0.50
CA PRO A 34 -4.66 -4.76 0.20
C PRO A 34 -5.65 -3.79 -0.46
N ASP A 35 -6.35 -4.30 -1.48
CA ASP A 35 -7.55 -3.64 -1.99
C ASP A 35 -8.71 -3.99 -1.05
N LEU A 36 -9.21 -3.01 -0.29
CA LEU A 36 -10.29 -3.21 0.67
C LEU A 36 -11.67 -3.25 0.01
N TYR A 37 -11.76 -2.94 -1.28
CA TYR A 37 -13.01 -2.95 -2.05
C TYR A 37 -13.07 -4.09 -3.07
N ALA A 38 -11.99 -4.84 -3.26
CA ALA A 38 -12.02 -6.05 -4.06
C ALA A 38 -12.92 -7.10 -3.40
N GLU A 39 -13.86 -7.65 -4.16
CA GLU A 39 -14.58 -8.87 -3.76
C GLU A 39 -13.64 -10.09 -3.86
N PRO A 40 -13.84 -11.12 -3.01
CA PRO A 40 -13.01 -12.33 -2.99
C PRO A 40 -13.08 -13.15 -4.29
#